data_AF-A0A953Z8A9-F1
#
_entry.id   AF-A0A953Z8A9-F1
#
_cell.length_a   1.000
_cell.length_b   1.000
_cell.length_c   1.000
_cell.angle_alpha   90.00
_cell.angle_beta   90.00
_cell.angle_gamma   90.00
#
_symmetry.space_group_name_H-M   'P 1'
#
loop_
_entity.id
_entity.type
_entity.pdbx_description
1 polymer ?
#
loop_
_entity_poly.entity_id
_entity_poly.type
_entity_poly.pdbx_seq_one_letter_code
_entity_poly.pdbx_strand_id
1 'polypeptide(L)'
;MKIRALAAGLLFLTATSCALVRSTENQPIDPAIVRQFQVGVTTAPEVVAKLGAPSQIVELGERSAYRYGHTVTKGAALILIAFNVGNSDSRADRLWVFFDRNDVLTHVGATFESHRPQYAMPWEDVHESADDAAADAGRPGLEP
;
A
#
# COMPACT_ATOMS: atom_id res chain seq x y z
N MET A 1 7.23 35.21 40.18
CA MET A 1 5.95 34.62 39.72
C MET A 1 5.75 34.76 38.20
N LYS A 2 5.98 35.93 37.59
CA LYS A 2 5.79 36.18 36.15
C LYS A 2 6.60 35.27 35.21
N ILE A 3 7.88 35.01 35.50
CA ILE A 3 8.76 34.16 34.67
C ILE A 3 8.29 32.69 34.63
N ARG A 4 7.79 32.16 35.77
CA ARG A 4 7.26 30.78 35.83
C ARG A 4 5.96 30.63 35.04
N ALA A 5 5.09 31.63 35.09
CA ALA A 5 3.87 31.65 34.28
C ALA A 5 4.19 31.77 32.77
N LEU A 6 5.21 32.57 32.41
CA LEU A 6 5.65 32.72 31.03
C LEU A 6 6.28 31.44 30.47
N ALA A 7 7.09 30.75 31.30
CA ALA A 7 7.68 29.46 30.94
C ALA A 7 6.63 28.35 30.80
N ALA A 8 5.63 28.31 31.69
CA ALA A 8 4.52 27.37 31.60
C ALA A 8 3.64 27.62 30.36
N GLY A 9 3.39 28.89 30.02
CA GLY A 9 2.67 29.26 28.80
C GLY A 9 3.43 28.88 27.54
N LEU A 10 4.75 29.12 27.50
CA LEU A 10 5.60 28.73 26.39
C LEU A 10 5.65 27.20 26.21
N LEU A 11 5.74 26.45 27.31
CA LEU A 11 5.72 24.99 27.29
C LEU A 11 4.41 24.43 26.74
N PHE A 12 3.27 25.04 27.09
CA PHE A 12 1.95 24.63 26.59
C PHE A 12 1.83 24.85 25.08
N LEU A 13 2.36 25.95 24.56
CA LEU A 13 2.35 26.28 23.13
C LEU A 13 3.26 25.37 22.31
N THR A 14 4.40 24.94 22.86
CA THR A 14 5.34 24.06 22.14
C THR A 14 5.01 22.57 22.26
N ALA A 15 4.14 22.18 23.20
CA ALA A 15 3.79 20.78 23.43
C ALA A 15 2.68 20.26 22.52
N THR A 16 1.92 21.14 21.84
CA THR A 16 0.98 20.72 20.80
C THR A 16 1.70 20.52 19.47
N SER A 17 1.51 19.38 18.83
CA SER A 17 2.12 19.08 17.53
C SER A 17 1.17 18.29 16.63
N CYS A 18 1.49 18.25 15.34
CA CYS A 18 0.86 17.38 14.37
C CYS A 18 1.93 16.55 13.68
N ALA A 19 1.59 15.31 13.32
CA ALA A 19 2.47 14.43 12.56
C ALA A 19 1.73 13.92 11.31
N LEU A 20 2.38 14.04 10.17
CA LEU A 20 1.95 13.43 8.91
C LEU A 20 3.03 12.46 8.48
N VAL A 21 2.63 11.21 8.20
CA VAL A 21 3.53 10.15 7.79
C VAL A 21 3.06 9.59 6.45
N ARG A 22 3.99 9.40 5.53
CA ARG A 22 3.79 8.57 4.35
C ARG A 22 4.92 7.56 4.27
N SER A 23 4.58 6.29 4.22
CA SER A 23 5.53 5.22 3.97
C SER A 23 5.14 4.48 2.69
N THR A 24 6.15 4.10 1.93
CA THR A 24 6.00 3.31 0.72
C THR A 24 6.98 2.15 0.79
N GLU A 25 6.48 0.94 0.58
CA GLU A 25 7.26 -0.29 0.60
C GLU A 25 7.20 -0.95 -0.78
N ASN A 26 8.38 -1.32 -1.31
CA ASN A 26 8.59 -1.88 -2.65
C ASN A 26 8.13 -0.96 -3.79
N GLN A 27 8.30 -1.42 -5.03
CA GLN A 27 7.92 -0.67 -6.22
C GLN A 27 6.43 -0.89 -6.57
N PRO A 28 5.74 0.13 -7.12
CA PRO A 28 4.37 -0.02 -7.59
C PRO A 28 4.23 -1.11 -8.66
N ILE A 29 3.14 -1.87 -8.59
CA ILE A 29 2.83 -2.88 -9.60
C ILE A 29 1.94 -2.22 -10.66
N ASP A 30 2.34 -2.31 -11.92
CA ASP A 30 1.54 -1.82 -13.05
C ASP A 30 0.47 -2.86 -13.43
N PRO A 31 -0.83 -2.57 -13.22
CA PRO A 31 -1.90 -3.49 -13.59
C PRO A 31 -1.94 -3.79 -15.10
N ALA A 32 -1.51 -2.84 -15.95
CA ALA A 32 -1.51 -3.02 -17.41
C ALA A 32 -0.49 -4.07 -17.86
N ILE A 33 0.65 -4.20 -17.16
CA ILE A 33 1.63 -5.26 -17.41
C ILE A 33 1.06 -6.62 -17.00
N VAL A 34 0.41 -6.69 -15.83
CA VAL A 34 -0.14 -7.94 -15.30
C VAL A 34 -1.23 -8.51 -16.21
N ARG A 35 -2.06 -7.66 -16.83
CA ARG A 35 -3.09 -8.08 -17.79
C ARG A 35 -2.54 -8.72 -19.07
N GLN A 36 -1.27 -8.51 -19.40
CA GLN A 36 -0.64 -9.09 -20.59
C GLN A 36 -0.21 -10.55 -20.38
N PHE A 37 -0.20 -11.03 -19.14
CA PHE A 37 0.20 -12.39 -18.84
C PHE A 37 -0.85 -13.40 -19.31
N GLN A 38 -0.38 -14.44 -20.00
CA GLN A 38 -1.23 -15.49 -20.56
C GLN A 38 -0.95 -16.81 -19.86
N VAL A 39 -1.99 -17.38 -19.25
CA VAL A 39 -1.94 -18.71 -18.64
C VAL A 39 -1.59 -19.75 -19.70
N GLY A 40 -0.65 -20.64 -19.38
CA GLY A 40 -0.16 -21.70 -20.27
C GLY A 40 0.89 -21.24 -21.28
N VAL A 41 1.22 -19.94 -21.34
CA VAL A 41 2.17 -19.38 -22.31
C VAL A 41 3.29 -18.60 -21.62
N THR A 42 2.94 -17.68 -20.73
CA THR A 42 3.90 -16.84 -20.03
C THR A 42 4.77 -17.68 -19.10
N THR A 43 6.07 -17.43 -19.10
CA THR A 43 7.05 -18.18 -18.29
C THR A 43 7.55 -17.38 -17.09
N ALA A 44 8.08 -18.05 -16.07
CA ALA A 44 8.63 -17.39 -14.89
C ALA A 44 9.74 -16.37 -15.23
N PRO A 45 10.70 -16.66 -16.12
CA PRO A 45 11.69 -15.66 -16.56
C PRO A 45 11.06 -14.45 -17.27
N GLU A 46 9.99 -14.65 -18.04
CA GLU A 46 9.29 -13.54 -18.72
C GLU A 46 8.59 -12.63 -17.69
N VAL A 47 7.96 -13.20 -16.66
CA VAL A 47 7.35 -12.44 -15.56
C VAL A 47 8.40 -11.61 -14.83
N VAL A 48 9.53 -12.23 -14.49
CA VAL A 48 10.65 -11.53 -13.82
C VAL A 48 11.25 -10.44 -14.71
N ALA A 49 11.33 -10.66 -16.03
CA ALA A 49 11.81 -9.64 -16.96
C ALA A 49 10.88 -8.42 -17.02
N LYS A 50 9.57 -8.60 -16.89
CA LYS A 50 8.59 -7.50 -16.95
C LYS A 50 8.35 -6.81 -15.59
N LEU A 51 8.33 -7.55 -14.49
CA LEU A 51 8.02 -7.03 -13.15
C LEU A 51 9.24 -6.86 -12.23
N GLY A 52 10.40 -7.36 -12.63
CA GLY A 52 11.57 -7.45 -11.77
C GLY A 52 11.51 -8.64 -10.80
N ALA A 53 12.43 -8.62 -9.83
CA ALA A 53 12.56 -9.69 -8.86
C ALA A 53 11.33 -9.74 -7.92
N PRO A 54 10.78 -10.93 -7.62
CA PRO A 54 9.67 -11.06 -6.70
C PRO A 54 10.08 -10.72 -5.27
N SER A 55 9.14 -10.20 -4.48
CA SER A 55 9.33 -9.95 -3.05
C SER A 55 9.52 -11.23 -2.24
N GLN A 56 8.91 -12.32 -2.70
CA GLN A 56 9.05 -13.65 -2.11
C GLN A 56 8.80 -14.72 -3.16
N ILE A 57 9.56 -15.80 -3.08
CA ILE A 57 9.33 -17.04 -3.83
C ILE A 57 8.85 -18.09 -2.82
N VAL A 58 7.72 -18.73 -3.11
CA VAL A 58 7.17 -19.83 -2.31
C VAL A 58 7.26 -21.10 -3.14
N GLU A 59 8.02 -22.07 -2.66
CA GLU A 59 8.12 -23.39 -3.29
C GLU A 59 6.94 -24.26 -2.84
N LEU A 60 6.25 -24.85 -3.82
CA LEU A 60 5.07 -25.69 -3.67
C LEU A 60 5.37 -27.10 -4.20
N GLY A 61 6.46 -27.69 -3.71
CA GLY A 61 7.00 -28.97 -4.20
C GLY A 61 7.70 -28.79 -5.54
N GLU A 62 7.11 -29.33 -6.60
CA GLU A 62 7.62 -29.17 -7.98
C GLU A 62 7.10 -27.91 -8.67
N ARG A 63 6.40 -27.03 -7.94
CA ARG A 63 5.81 -25.80 -8.45
C ARG A 63 6.35 -24.62 -7.68
N SER A 64 6.25 -23.43 -8.25
CA SER A 64 6.64 -22.19 -7.59
C SER A 64 5.52 -21.17 -7.63
N ALA A 65 5.46 -20.31 -6.61
CA ALA A 65 4.58 -19.17 -6.58
C ALA A 65 5.38 -17.91 -6.26
N TYR A 66 5.31 -16.92 -7.15
CA TYR A 66 5.99 -15.64 -6.96
C TYR A 66 5.01 -14.64 -6.37
N ARG A 67 5.43 -13.99 -5.29
CA ARG A 67 4.68 -12.94 -4.63
C ARG A 67 5.33 -11.60 -4.92
N TYR A 68 4.52 -10.67 -5.41
CA TYR A 68 4.85 -9.26 -5.49
C TYR A 68 3.91 -8.50 -4.56
N GLY A 69 4.45 -7.52 -3.85
CA GLY A 69 3.70 -6.71 -2.92
C GLY A 69 4.19 -5.29 -2.94
N HIS A 70 3.27 -4.33 -2.99
CA HIS A 70 3.55 -2.92 -2.85
C HIS A 70 2.60 -2.33 -1.83
N THR A 71 3.13 -1.73 -0.76
CA THR A 71 2.30 -1.19 0.32
C THR A 71 2.51 0.30 0.42
N VAL A 72 1.42 1.06 0.51
CA VAL A 72 1.46 2.48 0.83
C VAL A 72 0.68 2.69 2.10
N THR A 73 1.29 3.40 3.05
CA THR A 73 0.67 3.76 4.31
C THR A 73 0.68 5.27 4.45
N LYS A 74 -0.48 5.86 4.75
CA LYS A 74 -0.62 7.26 5.12
C LYS A 74 -1.14 7.33 6.54
N GLY A 75 -0.53 8.19 7.36
CA GLY A 75 -0.93 8.39 8.74
C GLY A 75 -0.97 9.85 9.09
N ALA A 76 -1.96 10.22 9.90
CA ALA A 76 -2.10 11.55 10.47
C ALA A 76 -2.30 11.41 11.98
N ALA A 77 -1.63 12.28 12.75
CA ALA A 77 -1.82 12.36 14.19
C ALA A 77 -1.85 13.81 14.65
N LEU A 78 -2.76 14.08 15.59
CA LEU A 78 -2.83 15.31 16.35
C LEU A 78 -2.44 15.00 17.80
N ILE A 79 -1.40 15.68 18.25
CA ILE A 79 -0.80 15.50 19.57
C ILE A 79 -1.10 16.76 20.39
N LEU A 80 -2.00 16.63 21.36
CA LEU A 80 -2.28 17.65 22.35
C LEU A 80 -1.85 17.14 23.72
N ILE A 81 -1.63 18.08 24.65
CA ILE A 81 -1.10 17.77 25.99
C ILE A 81 -1.96 16.74 26.74
N ALA A 82 -3.28 16.85 26.63
CA ALA A 82 -4.23 15.96 27.30
C ALA A 82 -4.89 14.94 26.36
N PHE A 83 -4.75 15.12 25.04
CA PHE A 83 -5.52 14.35 24.07
C PHE A 83 -4.71 14.09 22.80
N ASN A 84 -4.55 12.82 22.47
CA ASN A 84 -3.81 12.40 21.30
C ASN A 84 -4.69 11.51 20.46
N VAL A 85 -4.79 11.80 19.19
CA VAL A 85 -5.56 11.04 18.22
C VAL A 85 -4.73 10.88 16.98
N GLY A 86 -4.84 9.73 16.35
CA GLY A 86 -4.23 9.49 15.07
C GLY A 86 -4.87 8.29 14.42
N ASN A 87 -4.77 8.27 13.10
CA ASN A 87 -5.21 7.16 12.29
C ASN A 87 -4.13 6.86 11.24
N SER A 88 -4.15 5.62 10.75
CA SER A 88 -3.29 5.17 9.69
C SER A 88 -4.09 4.31 8.72
N ASP A 89 -4.05 4.66 7.45
CA ASP A 89 -4.62 3.86 6.37
C ASP A 89 -3.48 3.20 5.60
N SER A 90 -3.53 1.88 5.50
CA SER A 90 -2.52 1.07 4.82
C SER A 90 -3.19 0.18 3.80
N ARG A 91 -2.83 0.35 2.53
CA ARG A 91 -3.34 -0.45 1.41
C ARG A 91 -2.19 -1.02 0.61
N ALA A 92 -2.44 -2.18 0.01
CA ALA A 92 -1.42 -2.91 -0.70
C ALA A 92 -1.91 -3.37 -2.08
N ASP A 93 -1.00 -3.32 -3.05
CA ASP A 93 -1.10 -4.16 -4.23
C ASP A 93 -0.51 -5.52 -3.87
N ARG A 94 -1.22 -6.58 -4.22
CA ARG A 94 -0.82 -7.97 -4.01
C ARG A 94 -0.96 -8.71 -5.32
N LEU A 95 0.13 -9.30 -5.78
CA LEU A 95 0.14 -10.13 -6.98
C LEU A 95 0.77 -11.48 -6.64
N TRP A 96 0.02 -12.52 -6.97
CA TRP A 96 0.44 -13.91 -6.88
C TRP A 96 0.46 -14.50 -8.28
N VAL A 97 1.61 -15.04 -8.65
CA VAL A 97 1.84 -15.67 -9.94
C VAL A 97 2.26 -17.11 -9.70
N PHE A 98 1.45 -18.08 -10.12
CA PHE A 98 1.67 -19.50 -9.85
C PHE A 98 2.19 -20.20 -11.08
N PHE A 99 3.28 -20.94 -10.96
CA PHE A 99 3.89 -21.70 -12.04
C PHE A 99 3.69 -23.21 -11.86
N ASP A 100 3.84 -23.95 -12.95
CA ASP A 100 3.94 -25.40 -12.94
C ASP A 100 5.40 -25.87 -12.79
N ARG A 101 5.64 -27.17 -13.04
CA ARG A 101 6.97 -27.80 -13.01
C ARG A 101 7.91 -27.31 -14.10
N ASN A 102 7.39 -26.74 -15.18
CA ASN A 102 8.16 -26.27 -16.33
C ASN A 102 8.31 -24.74 -16.33
N ASP A 103 8.07 -24.10 -15.19
CA ASP A 103 8.07 -22.64 -15.02
C ASP A 103 7.07 -21.92 -15.94
N VAL A 104 5.95 -22.58 -16.28
CA VAL A 104 4.86 -21.99 -17.08
C VAL A 104 3.73 -21.51 -16.18
N LEU A 105 3.20 -20.32 -16.48
CA LEU A 105 2.14 -19.68 -15.72
C LEU A 105 0.86 -20.52 -15.73
N THR A 106 0.35 -20.81 -14.54
CA THR A 106 -0.92 -21.55 -14.35
C THR A 106 -2.05 -20.67 -13.86
N HIS A 107 -1.78 -19.76 -12.91
CA HIS A 107 -2.79 -18.90 -12.30
C HIS A 107 -2.18 -17.56 -11.92
N VAL A 108 -2.99 -16.51 -12.00
CA VAL A 108 -2.66 -15.16 -11.51
C VAL A 108 -3.77 -14.71 -10.58
N GLY A 109 -3.42 -14.25 -9.39
CA GLY A 109 -4.32 -13.55 -8.48
C GLY A 109 -3.77 -12.17 -8.20
N ALA A 110 -4.57 -11.12 -8.42
CA ALA A 110 -4.12 -9.74 -8.24
C ALA A 110 -5.16 -8.89 -7.51
N THR A 111 -4.67 -8.00 -6.65
CA THR A 111 -5.43 -6.94 -5.98
C THR A 111 -4.59 -5.68 -6.04
N PHE A 112 -5.20 -4.53 -6.37
CA PHE A 112 -4.45 -3.29 -6.66
C PHE A 112 -4.99 -2.09 -5.87
N GLU A 113 -4.76 -2.05 -4.56
CA GLU A 113 -5.34 -1.03 -3.68
C GLU A 113 -4.33 0.02 -3.19
N SER A 114 -3.03 -0.11 -3.49
CA SER A 114 -1.97 0.75 -2.93
C SER A 114 -2.13 2.25 -3.21
N HIS A 115 -2.94 2.60 -4.21
CA HIS A 115 -3.23 3.97 -4.61
C HIS A 115 -4.37 4.62 -3.82
N ARG A 116 -5.16 3.84 -3.08
CA ARG A 116 -6.32 4.29 -2.31
C ARG A 116 -6.06 4.86 -0.89
N PRO A 117 -4.90 4.69 -0.21
CA PRO A 117 -4.74 5.20 1.15
C PRO A 117 -4.98 6.70 1.23
N GLN A 118 -5.70 7.13 2.26
CA GLN A 118 -5.99 8.55 2.52
C GLN A 118 -5.44 9.01 3.87
N TYR A 119 -5.20 10.32 4.00
CA TYR A 119 -4.98 10.92 5.32
C TYR A 119 -6.35 11.13 5.95
N ALA A 120 -6.63 10.43 7.04
CA ALA A 120 -7.88 10.52 7.76
C ALA A 120 -7.61 10.69 9.25
N MET A 121 -8.55 11.31 9.96
CA MET A 121 -8.63 11.30 11.41
C MET A 121 -9.58 10.19 11.90
N PRO A 122 -9.55 9.79 13.17
CA PRO A 122 -10.36 8.66 13.67
C PRO A 122 -11.89 8.83 13.56
N TRP A 123 -12.39 10.01 13.19
CA TRP A 123 -13.81 10.31 13.01
C TRP A 123 -14.23 10.44 11.54
N GLU A 124 -13.31 10.21 10.61
CA GLU A 124 -13.56 10.22 9.16
C GLU A 124 -13.63 8.77 8.65
N ASP A 125 -14.66 8.46 7.86
CA ASP A 125 -14.71 7.22 7.06
C ASP A 125 -14.24 7.57 5.65
N VAL A 126 -13.13 6.95 5.22
CA VAL A 126 -12.50 7.14 3.90
C VAL A 126 -12.48 5.84 3.11
N HIS A 127 -13.29 4.86 3.53
CA HIS A 127 -13.37 3.52 2.94
C HIS A 127 -14.73 3.27 2.30
N GLU A 128 -15.47 4.33 2.02
CA GLU A 128 -16.69 4.27 1.25
C GLU A 128 -16.39 3.84 -0.20
N SER A 129 -17.27 3.02 -0.79
CA SER A 129 -17.07 2.51 -2.14
C SER A 129 -16.95 3.61 -3.20
N ALA A 130 -17.53 4.79 -2.95
CA ALA A 130 -17.44 5.94 -3.84
C ALA A 130 -16.03 6.54 -3.87
N ASP A 131 -15.36 6.61 -2.73
CA ASP A 131 -13.98 7.11 -2.62
C ASP A 131 -12.99 6.17 -3.32
N ASP A 132 -13.17 4.86 -3.11
CA ASP A 132 -12.41 3.83 -3.79
C ASP A 132 -12.58 3.90 -5.31
N ALA A 133 -13.82 4.06 -5.79
CA ALA A 133 -14.12 4.19 -7.22
C ALA A 133 -13.50 5.47 -7.83
N ALA A 134 -13.52 6.57 -7.08
CA ALA A 134 -12.89 7.82 -7.51
C ALA A 134 -11.36 7.69 -7.61
N ALA A 135 -10.74 6.97 -6.67
CA ALA A 135 -9.31 6.66 -6.73
C ALA A 135 -8.97 5.73 -7.91
N ASP A 136 -9.78 4.69 -8.14
CA ASP A 136 -9.60 3.73 -9.23
C ASP A 136 -9.69 4.38 -10.61
N ALA A 137 -10.59 5.35 -10.79
CA ALA A 137 -10.74 6.08 -12.05
C ALA A 137 -9.45 6.81 -12.49
N GLY A 138 -8.55 7.10 -11.55
CA GLY A 138 -7.25 7.72 -11.82
C GLY A 138 -6.13 6.73 -12.17
N ARG A 139 -6.35 5.41 -12.06
CA ARG A 139 -5.31 4.39 -12.25
C ARG A 139 -5.54 3.55 -13.51
N PRO A 140 -4.71 3.72 -14.56
CA PRO A 140 -4.79 2.91 -15.77
C PRO A 140 -4.69 1.41 -15.47
N GLY A 141 -5.46 0.59 -16.20
CA GLY A 141 -5.43 -0.86 -16.06
C GLY A 141 -6.24 -1.43 -14.89
N LEU A 142 -7.05 -0.60 -14.21
CA LEU A 142 -8.08 -1.05 -13.25
C LEU A 142 -9.50 -1.07 -13.83
N GLU A 143 -9.68 -0.68 -15.10
CA GLU A 143 -10.97 -0.72 -15.81
C GLU A 143 -11.55 -2.15 -15.84
N PRO A 144 -12.86 -2.34 -15.66
CA PRO A 144 -13.50 -3.66 -15.65
C PRO A 144 -13.27 -4.47 -16.93
#